data_AF-A0A2I1FCJ2-F1
#
_entry.id   AF-A0A2I1FCJ2-F1
#
_cell.length_a   1.000
_cell.length_b   1.000
_cell.length_c   1.000
_cell.angle_alpha   90.00
_cell.angle_beta   90.00
_cell.angle_gamma   90.00
#
_symmetry.space_group_name_H-M   'P 1'
#
loop_
_entity.id
_entity.type
_entity.pdbx_description
1 polymer ?
#
loop_
_entity_poly.entity_id
_entity_poly.type
_entity_poly.pdbx_seq_one_letter_code
_entity_poly.pdbx_strand_id
1 'polypeptide(L)'
;IFTVGIQINAQNGFTSLQDYNHYFNCADQLTQTYAALNQKVIYYLVTDSSELRNEAVQKFEHLVVSGLPTDSNLDNLDNPDNVINAMIESWIFSKTDYRIISSGNYGKLSAFYSKQLHTTVSIGNDNQALDCSKEDTFITFIKLASESSLG
;
A
#
# COMPACT_ATOMS: atom_id res chain seq x y z
N ILE A 1 16.40 -8.99 -2.83
CA ILE A 1 15.30 -8.84 -1.85
C ILE A 1 14.05 -8.59 -2.69
N PHE A 2 12.92 -9.21 -2.36
CA PHE A 2 11.63 -8.98 -3.01
C PHE A 2 10.80 -8.12 -2.08
N THR A 3 10.25 -7.03 -2.59
CA THR A 3 9.59 -6.01 -1.77
C THR A 3 8.16 -5.79 -2.25
N VAL A 4 7.21 -5.89 -1.33
CA VAL A 4 5.81 -5.56 -1.59
C VAL A 4 5.40 -4.38 -0.74
N GLY A 5 5.07 -3.26 -1.39
CA GLY A 5 4.46 -2.11 -0.74
C GLY A 5 2.98 -2.36 -0.51
N ILE A 6 2.51 -2.18 0.72
CA ILE A 6 1.09 -2.25 1.10
C ILE A 6 0.66 -0.88 1.61
N GLN A 7 -0.23 -0.20 0.88
CA GLN A 7 -0.79 1.08 1.29
C GLN A 7 -2.28 0.94 1.60
N ILE A 8 -2.65 1.20 2.85
CA ILE A 8 -4.01 1.07 3.37
C ILE A 8 -4.45 2.43 3.91
N ASN A 9 -5.50 2.99 3.31
CA ASN A 9 -6.29 4.07 3.92
C ASN A 9 -7.39 3.41 4.76
N ALA A 10 -7.31 3.60 6.09
CA ALA A 10 -8.21 2.96 7.03
C ALA A 10 -9.56 3.69 7.07
N GLN A 11 -10.65 2.95 6.83
CA GLN A 11 -12.00 3.50 6.88
C GLN A 11 -12.51 3.63 8.32
N ASN A 12 -13.32 4.66 8.57
CA ASN A 12 -13.97 4.90 9.87
C ASN A 12 -14.73 3.64 10.33
N GLY A 13 -14.34 3.10 11.49
CA GLY A 13 -14.96 1.92 12.10
C GLY A 13 -14.27 0.59 11.80
N PHE A 14 -13.26 0.56 10.94
CA PHE A 14 -12.43 -0.63 10.65
C PHE A 14 -10.99 -0.36 11.07
N THR A 15 -10.61 -0.84 12.26
CA THR A 15 -9.30 -0.56 12.86
C THR A 15 -8.46 -1.81 13.09
N SER A 16 -9.00 -3.00 12.81
CA SER A 16 -8.30 -4.25 13.05
C SER A 16 -7.61 -4.76 11.79
N LEU A 17 -6.49 -5.46 11.96
CA LEU A 17 -5.79 -6.12 10.85
C LEU A 17 -6.69 -7.13 10.12
N GLN A 18 -7.63 -7.74 10.84
CA GLN A 18 -8.56 -8.71 10.27
C GLN A 18 -9.39 -8.11 9.13
N ASP A 19 -9.80 -6.85 9.27
CA ASP A 19 -10.59 -6.14 8.27
C ASP A 19 -9.79 -5.90 6.97
N TYR A 20 -8.47 -5.81 7.08
CA TYR A 20 -7.55 -5.55 5.97
C TYR A 20 -6.72 -6.78 5.54
N ASN A 21 -7.05 -7.98 6.02
CA ASN A 21 -6.31 -9.20 5.69
C ASN A 21 -6.18 -9.45 4.18
N HIS A 22 -7.14 -9.00 3.39
CA HIS A 22 -7.12 -9.16 1.94
C HIS A 22 -5.94 -8.43 1.26
N TYR A 23 -5.43 -7.33 1.83
CA TYR A 23 -4.20 -6.69 1.37
C TYR A 23 -2.97 -7.58 1.59
N PHE A 24 -2.86 -8.21 2.76
CA PHE A 24 -1.75 -9.10 3.09
C PHE A 24 -1.82 -10.40 2.30
N ASN A 25 -3.01 -10.96 2.12
CA ASN A 25 -3.21 -12.13 1.25
C ASN A 25 -2.80 -11.83 -0.20
N CYS A 26 -3.11 -10.64 -0.70
CA CYS A 26 -2.65 -10.19 -2.02
C CYS A 26 -1.12 -10.07 -2.08
N ALA A 27 -0.47 -9.59 -1.01
CA ALA A 27 0.98 -9.53 -0.92
C ALA A 27 1.62 -10.93 -0.92
N ASP A 28 1.00 -11.88 -0.22
CA ASP A 28 1.43 -13.28 -0.21
C ASP A 28 1.29 -13.91 -1.60
N GLN A 29 0.19 -13.65 -2.32
CA GLN A 29 -0.02 -14.14 -3.68
C GLN A 29 1.03 -13.58 -4.66
N LEU A 30 1.32 -12.27 -4.59
CA LEU A 30 2.36 -11.65 -5.41
C LEU A 30 3.73 -12.26 -5.10
N THR A 31 4.05 -12.45 -3.82
CA THR A 31 5.30 -13.06 -3.38
C THR A 31 5.43 -14.49 -3.89
N GLN A 32 4.41 -15.32 -3.69
CA GLN A 32 4.42 -16.72 -4.13
C GLN A 32 4.54 -16.87 -5.65
N THR A 33 3.99 -15.90 -6.40
CA THR A 33 3.96 -15.94 -7.85
C THR A 33 5.26 -15.40 -8.47
N TYR A 34 5.79 -14.30 -7.94
CA TYR A 34 6.83 -13.51 -8.61
C TYR A 34 8.18 -13.47 -7.89
N ALA A 35 8.26 -13.86 -6.61
CA ALA A 35 9.53 -13.93 -5.91
C ALA A 35 10.31 -15.21 -6.30
N ALA A 36 11.63 -15.11 -6.42
CA ALA A 36 12.47 -16.30 -6.58
C ALA A 36 12.55 -17.12 -5.29
N LEU A 37 12.72 -18.46 -5.40
CA LEU A 37 12.65 -19.42 -4.30
C LEU A 37 13.52 -19.09 -3.06
N ASN A 38 14.64 -18.41 -3.22
CA ASN A 38 15.58 -18.06 -2.13
C ASN A 38 15.67 -16.54 -1.90
N GLN A 39 14.73 -15.77 -2.42
CA GLN A 39 14.74 -14.32 -2.30
C GLN A 39 14.14 -13.90 -0.95
N LYS A 40 14.89 -13.13 -0.15
CA LYS A 40 14.35 -12.52 1.07
C LYS A 40 13.18 -11.60 0.72
N VAL A 41 12.04 -11.80 1.37
CA VAL A 41 10.81 -11.02 1.19
C VAL A 41 10.70 -9.97 2.30
N ILE A 42 10.27 -8.76 1.94
CA ILE A 42 9.98 -7.68 2.89
C ILE A 42 8.68 -6.99 2.46
N TYR A 43 7.76 -6.80 3.40
CA TYR A 43 6.57 -5.99 3.20
C TYR A 43 6.83 -4.58 3.74
N TYR A 44 6.48 -3.56 2.97
CA TYR A 44 6.57 -2.16 3.38
C TYR A 44 5.17 -1.59 3.54
N LEU A 45 4.72 -1.41 4.78
CA LEU A 45 3.37 -0.95 5.09
C LEU A 45 3.33 0.57 5.30
N VAL A 46 2.37 1.19 4.60
CA VAL A 46 1.97 2.59 4.71
C VAL A 46 0.50 2.63 5.10
N THR A 47 0.20 3.21 6.26
CA THR A 47 -1.19 3.36 6.73
C THR A 47 -1.33 4.57 7.65
N ASP A 48 -2.50 5.19 7.57
CA ASP A 48 -2.97 6.27 8.43
C ASP A 48 -3.54 5.80 9.78
N SER A 49 -3.79 4.49 9.98
CA SER A 49 -4.18 3.95 11.28
C SER A 49 -2.97 3.49 12.10
N SER A 50 -2.82 4.10 13.28
CA SER A 50 -1.77 3.73 14.23
C SER A 50 -2.01 2.35 14.83
N GLU A 51 -3.28 2.00 15.06
CA GLU A 51 -3.73 0.72 15.60
C GLU A 51 -3.39 -0.41 14.62
N LEU A 52 -3.77 -0.25 13.34
CA LEU A 52 -3.46 -1.21 12.29
C LEU A 52 -1.95 -1.40 12.14
N ARG A 53 -1.18 -0.30 12.14
CA ARG A 53 0.28 -0.34 12.07
C ARG A 53 0.87 -1.15 13.22
N ASN A 54 0.44 -0.88 14.45
CA ASN A 54 0.95 -1.53 15.65
C ASN A 54 0.61 -3.02 15.67
N GLU A 55 -0.62 -3.40 15.30
CA GLU A 55 -1.03 -4.80 15.21
C GLU A 55 -0.23 -5.55 14.13
N ALA A 56 -0.05 -4.94 12.95
CA ALA A 56 0.69 -5.54 11.86
C ALA A 56 2.17 -5.81 12.22
N VAL A 57 2.84 -4.85 12.85
CA VAL A 57 4.24 -4.99 13.30
C VAL A 57 4.41 -6.11 14.33
N GLN A 58 3.41 -6.34 15.19
CA GLN A 58 3.45 -7.43 16.15
C GLN A 58 3.26 -8.80 15.50
N LYS A 59 2.52 -8.86 14.38
CA LYS A 59 2.09 -10.13 13.77
C LYS A 59 2.95 -10.60 12.59
N PHE A 60 3.64 -9.69 11.91
CA PHE A 60 4.44 -10.00 10.72
C PHE A 60 5.93 -9.72 10.94
N GLU A 61 6.75 -10.78 10.98
CA GLU A 61 8.20 -10.66 11.18
C GLU A 61 8.95 -9.99 10.00
N HIS A 62 8.39 -10.04 8.79
CA HIS A 62 8.99 -9.49 7.57
C HIS A 62 8.38 -8.14 7.15
N LEU A 63 7.71 -7.46 8.08
CA LEU A 63 7.08 -6.16 7.86
C LEU A 63 8.00 -5.03 8.31
N VAL A 64 8.12 -4.02 7.45
CA VAL A 64 8.75 -2.74 7.74
C VAL A 64 7.69 -1.66 7.59
N VAL A 65 7.68 -0.69 8.49
CA VAL A 65 6.79 0.47 8.44
C VAL A 65 7.61 1.74 8.29
N SER A 66 7.02 2.78 7.70
CA SER A 66 7.60 4.12 7.71
C SER A 66 7.78 4.60 9.16
N GLY A 67 8.98 5.07 9.49
CA GLY A 67 9.28 5.73 10.76
C GLY A 67 9.01 7.25 10.73
N LEU A 68 8.45 7.75 9.62
CA LEU A 68 8.12 9.17 9.50
C LEU A 68 6.86 9.46 10.34
N PRO A 69 6.86 10.55 11.11
CA PRO A 69 5.67 11.00 11.79
C PRO A 69 4.70 11.52 10.72
N THR A 70 3.72 10.70 10.39
CA THR A 70 2.55 11.10 9.62
C THR A 70 1.40 11.19 10.63
N ASP A 71 1.17 12.38 11.17
CA ASP A 71 -0.11 12.66 11.83
C ASP A 71 -1.18 12.54 10.74
N SER A 72 -1.89 11.43 10.73
CA SER A 72 -2.94 11.11 9.76
C SER A 72 -4.18 12.00 9.88
N ASN A 73 -4.20 12.93 10.84
CA ASN A 73 -5.20 13.97 10.92
C ASN A 73 -4.98 14.96 9.76
N LEU A 74 -5.74 14.74 8.69
CA LEU A 74 -5.89 15.64 7.53
C LEU A 74 -6.26 17.09 7.92
N ASP A 75 -6.66 17.33 9.18
CA ASP A 75 -6.89 18.65 9.76
C ASP A 75 -5.62 19.53 9.87
N ASN A 76 -4.42 18.96 9.72
CA ASN A 76 -3.13 19.67 9.78
C ASN A 76 -2.39 19.71 8.43
N LEU A 77 -3.11 19.82 7.31
CA LEU A 77 -2.50 20.03 5.99
C LEU A 77 -1.68 21.34 5.89
N ASP A 78 -1.90 22.27 6.82
CA ASP A 78 -1.15 23.52 6.95
C ASP A 78 0.28 23.32 7.49
N ASN A 79 0.63 22.13 7.99
CA ASN A 79 2.00 21.83 8.41
C ASN A 79 2.82 21.27 7.22
N PRO A 80 3.80 22.04 6.69
CA PRO A 80 4.61 21.61 5.55
C PRO A 80 5.40 20.32 5.83
N ASP A 81 5.75 20.04 7.08
CA ASP A 81 6.51 18.85 7.45
C ASP A 81 5.69 17.56 7.24
N ASN A 82 4.38 17.60 7.49
CA ASN A 82 3.49 16.45 7.27
C ASN A 82 3.34 16.13 5.78
N VAL A 83 3.22 17.17 4.94
CA VAL A 83 3.14 17.04 3.49
C VAL A 83 4.45 16.48 2.93
N ILE A 84 5.59 16.99 3.40
CA ILE A 84 6.91 16.50 3.01
C ILE A 84 7.09 15.04 3.44
N ASN A 85 6.72 14.68 4.66
CA ASN A 85 6.80 13.30 5.15
C ASN A 85 5.95 12.35 4.31
N ALA A 86 4.70 12.72 4.00
CA ALA A 86 3.84 11.94 3.12
C ALA A 86 4.43 11.78 1.71
N MET A 87 5.06 12.82 1.17
CA MET A 87 5.74 12.76 -0.13
C MET A 87 6.95 11.82 -0.08
N ILE A 88 7.79 11.90 0.96
CA ILE A 88 8.94 11.01 1.15
C ILE A 88 8.47 9.56 1.30
N GLU A 89 7.42 9.32 2.09
CA GLU A 89 6.83 8.00 2.29
C GLU A 89 6.30 7.43 0.97
N SER A 90 5.55 8.21 0.20
CA SER A 90 5.10 7.81 -1.14
C SER A 90 6.27 7.55 -2.10
N TRP A 91 7.37 8.30 -1.98
CA TRP A 91 8.56 8.08 -2.81
C TRP A 91 9.28 6.77 -2.43
N ILE A 92 9.47 6.50 -1.14
CA ILE A 92 10.04 5.23 -0.65
C ILE A 92 9.15 4.06 -1.09
N PHE A 93 7.83 4.20 -0.90
CA PHE A 93 6.85 3.20 -1.32
C PHE A 93 6.95 2.89 -2.82
N SER A 94 7.21 3.90 -3.66
CA SER A 94 7.38 3.71 -5.11
C SER A 94 8.59 2.85 -5.52
N LYS A 95 9.51 2.58 -4.58
CA LYS A 95 10.71 1.75 -4.79
C LYS A 95 10.47 0.27 -4.52
N THR A 96 9.30 -0.10 -4.01
CA THR A 96 8.94 -1.51 -3.89
C THR A 96 8.73 -2.16 -5.26
N ASP A 97 9.03 -3.46 -5.36
CA ASP A 97 8.92 -4.22 -6.62
C ASP A 97 7.45 -4.34 -7.06
N TYR A 98 6.56 -4.59 -6.11
CA TYR A 98 5.12 -4.62 -6.30
C TYR A 98 4.41 -3.77 -5.26
N ARG A 99 3.24 -3.23 -5.62
CA ARG A 99 2.47 -2.33 -4.77
C ARG A 99 1.00 -2.72 -4.75
N ILE A 100 0.43 -2.69 -3.56
CA ILE A 100 -0.99 -2.86 -3.32
C ILE A 100 -1.46 -1.55 -2.69
N ILE A 101 -2.42 -0.90 -3.32
CA ILE A 101 -2.91 0.41 -2.90
C ILE A 101 -4.41 0.36 -2.66
N SER A 102 -4.87 0.99 -1.59
CA SER A 102 -6.29 1.28 -1.40
C SER A 102 -6.80 2.22 -2.49
N SER A 103 -8.06 2.09 -2.89
CA SER A 103 -8.70 3.08 -3.75
C SER A 103 -8.63 4.47 -3.12
N GLY A 104 -8.27 5.48 -3.91
CA GLY A 104 -8.04 6.84 -3.44
C GLY A 104 -6.77 7.45 -4.04
N ASN A 105 -6.27 8.53 -3.44
CA ASN A 105 -5.20 9.34 -4.04
C ASN A 105 -3.79 8.97 -3.63
N TYR A 106 -3.59 8.53 -2.39
CA TYR A 106 -2.26 8.40 -1.81
C TYR A 106 -1.38 7.41 -2.59
N GLY A 107 -1.91 6.22 -2.88
CA GLY A 107 -1.20 5.20 -3.65
C GLY A 107 -0.95 5.56 -5.12
N LYS A 108 -1.63 6.57 -5.69
CA LYS A 108 -1.45 6.94 -7.11
C LYS A 108 -0.09 7.57 -7.36
N LEU A 109 0.36 8.42 -6.45
CA LEU A 109 1.63 9.12 -6.61
C LEU A 109 2.78 8.10 -6.68
N SER A 110 2.77 7.13 -5.78
CA SER A 110 3.77 6.07 -5.78
C SER A 110 3.63 5.15 -6.99
N ALA A 111 2.40 4.84 -7.44
CA ALA A 111 2.09 4.13 -8.68
C ALA A 111 2.86 4.73 -9.87
N PHE A 112 2.62 6.03 -10.13
CA PHE A 112 3.25 6.77 -11.22
C PHE A 112 4.77 6.89 -11.05
N TYR A 113 5.27 7.12 -9.82
CA TYR A 113 6.71 7.30 -9.60
C TYR A 113 7.56 6.06 -9.89
N SER A 114 7.01 4.86 -9.75
CA SER A 114 7.75 3.64 -10.14
C SER A 114 8.11 3.60 -11.62
N LYS A 115 7.28 4.22 -12.47
CA LYS A 115 7.33 4.12 -13.94
C LYS A 115 7.24 2.67 -14.47
N GLN A 116 6.74 1.73 -13.66
CA GLN A 116 6.62 0.33 -14.02
C GLN A 116 5.15 -0.04 -14.21
N LEU A 117 4.85 -0.63 -15.37
CA LEU A 117 3.55 -1.27 -15.64
C LEU A 117 3.53 -2.65 -14.96
N HIS A 118 2.34 -3.19 -14.74
CA HIS A 118 2.12 -4.54 -14.19
C HIS A 118 2.74 -4.78 -12.80
N THR A 119 2.82 -3.73 -11.97
CA THR A 119 3.37 -3.83 -10.61
C THR A 119 2.51 -3.13 -9.56
N THR A 120 1.32 -2.63 -9.93
CA THR A 120 0.38 -2.01 -8.98
C THR A 120 -0.96 -2.72 -9.02
N VAL A 121 -1.45 -3.18 -7.87
CA VAL A 121 -2.81 -3.67 -7.66
C VAL A 121 -3.56 -2.61 -6.88
N SER A 122 -4.74 -2.20 -7.36
CA SER A 122 -5.63 -1.31 -6.61
C SER A 122 -6.79 -2.12 -6.05
N ILE A 123 -6.96 -2.06 -4.74
CA ILE A 123 -8.04 -2.72 -4.02
C ILE A 123 -9.11 -1.67 -3.72
N GLY A 124 -10.31 -1.88 -4.28
CA GLY A 124 -11.47 -1.05 -4.01
C GLY A 124 -12.14 -1.38 -2.68
N ASN A 125 -13.02 -0.48 -2.22
CA ASN A 125 -13.76 -0.62 -0.96
C ASN A 125 -14.72 -1.81 -0.91
N ASP A 126 -15.07 -2.39 -2.06
CA ASP A 126 -16.07 -3.46 -2.15
C ASP A 126 -15.54 -4.84 -1.71
N ASN A 127 -14.31 -4.91 -1.17
CA ASN A 127 -13.72 -6.10 -0.54
C ASN A 127 -13.87 -7.41 -1.35
N GLN A 128 -13.94 -7.32 -2.69
CA GLN A 128 -14.00 -8.51 -3.52
C GLN A 128 -12.66 -9.24 -3.45
N ALA A 129 -12.73 -10.57 -3.29
CA ALA A 129 -11.57 -11.43 -3.31
C ALA A 129 -10.88 -11.34 -4.69
N LEU A 130 -9.85 -10.50 -4.76
CA LEU A 130 -8.99 -10.34 -5.93
C LEU A 130 -7.93 -11.45 -5.92
N ASP A 131 -7.67 -12.00 -7.10
CA ASP A 131 -6.56 -12.92 -7.31
C ASP A 131 -5.36 -12.13 -7.84
N CYS A 132 -4.48 -11.74 -6.93
CA CYS A 132 -3.30 -10.93 -7.21
C CYS A 132 -2.18 -11.70 -7.91
N SER A 133 -2.36 -13.00 -8.17
CA SER A 133 -1.43 -13.76 -9.01
C SER A 133 -1.60 -13.47 -10.50
N LYS A 134 -2.77 -12.93 -10.92
CA LYS A 134 -3.10 -12.74 -12.34
C LYS A 134 -2.67 -11.38 -12.88
N GLU A 135 -2.29 -11.36 -14.16
CA GLU A 135 -1.85 -10.14 -14.84
C GLU A 135 -2.95 -9.10 -15.05
N ASP A 136 -4.21 -9.51 -15.17
CA ASP A 136 -5.36 -8.62 -15.36
C ASP A 136 -5.76 -7.87 -14.08
N THR A 137 -5.26 -8.30 -12.92
CA THR A 137 -5.44 -7.64 -11.63
C THR A 137 -4.62 -6.35 -11.51
N PHE A 138 -3.56 -6.19 -12.30
CA PHE A 138 -2.75 -4.97 -12.25
C PHE A 138 -3.49 -3.79 -12.87
N ILE A 139 -3.58 -2.70 -12.11
CA ILE A 139 -4.21 -1.46 -12.60
C ILE A 139 -3.30 -0.77 -13.63
N THR A 140 -3.88 -0.32 -14.73
CA THR A 140 -3.16 0.47 -15.74
C THR A 140 -3.05 1.93 -15.29
N PHE A 141 -2.02 2.64 -15.74
CA PHE A 141 -1.89 4.07 -15.48
C PHE A 141 -3.07 4.89 -16.00
N ILE A 142 -3.68 4.49 -17.12
CA ILE A 142 -4.88 5.15 -17.67
C ILE A 142 -6.06 4.98 -16.71
N LYS A 143 -6.32 3.75 -16.25
CA LYS A 143 -7.41 3.47 -15.31
C LYS A 143 -7.17 4.22 -13.99
N LEU A 144 -5.96 4.15 -13.45
CA LEU A 144 -5.58 4.82 -12.21
C LEU A 144 -5.72 6.35 -12.28
N ALA A 145 -5.36 6.96 -13.41
CA ALA A 145 -5.56 8.39 -13.66
C ALA A 145 -7.04 8.78 -13.76
N SER A 146 -7.89 7.87 -14.23
CA SER A 146 -9.33 8.11 -14.40
C SER A 146 -10.17 7.92 -13.14
N GLU A 147 -9.66 7.20 -12.14
CA GLU A 147 -10.39 6.99 -10.88
C GLU A 147 -10.59 8.31 -10.13
N SER A 148 -11.78 8.51 -9.59
CA SER A 148 -12.11 9.73 -8.84
C SER A 148 -11.14 9.94 -7.68
N SER A 149 -10.65 11.17 -7.60
CA SER A 149 -9.70 11.64 -6.61
C SER A 149 -10.48 12.12 -5.40
N LEU A 150 -11.11 11.22 -4.64
CA LEU A 150 -11.72 11.61 -3.36
C LEU A 150 -10.59 11.81 -2.36
N GLY A 151 -10.25 13.08 -2.14
CA GLY A 151 -9.41 13.53 -1.03
C GLY A 151 -10.25 13.74 0.22
#